data_AF-A0A109NT07-F1
#
_entry.id   AF-A0A109NT07-F1
#
_cell.length_a   1.000
_cell.length_b   1.000
_cell.length_c   1.000
_cell.angle_alpha   90.00
_cell.angle_beta   90.00
_cell.angle_gamma   90.00
#
_symmetry.space_group_name_H-M   'P 1'
#
loop_
_entity.id
_entity.type
_entity.pdbx_description
1 polymer ?
#
loop_
_entity_poly.entity_id
_entity_poly.type
_entity_poly.pdbx_seq_one_letter_code
_entity_poly.pdbx_strand_id
1 'polypeptide(L)'
;MLKKISAKFNNEPCVSYIGSDGAGHYVKMVHNGIEYGDMQLIAESYSILKNILNLNNQELSNIFNDWNKGELNSYLIDITKNIFLEKDQYGNDLIDIILDKAEDKNTGKWISTSALEFREPLALITESVFSRYLSSLKEQRLIASKILTGPKSNIYIKNTKKFIEEVRKALYLGKIISYAQGFSLLSRASKKYSWNLNLGNIAKIFRSGCIIRASFLQKITDAYKNDKNIVNLLLTPYFSKIANEYEISLRNIIVYSVQCGISIPTFSSAISNYDGYRKEFLPA
;
A
#
# COMPACT_ATOMS: atom_id res chain seq x y z
N MET A 1 10.64 29.42 -9.93
CA MET A 1 10.30 28.45 -11.00
C MET A 1 9.49 27.28 -10.47
N LEU A 2 10.02 26.45 -9.55
CA LEU A 2 9.39 25.19 -9.11
C LEU A 2 7.92 25.31 -8.65
N LYS A 3 7.59 26.32 -7.83
CA LYS A 3 6.19 26.57 -7.38
C LYS A 3 5.20 26.85 -8.53
N LYS A 4 5.67 27.37 -9.67
CA LYS A 4 4.81 27.68 -10.83
C LYS A 4 4.49 26.43 -11.65
N ILE A 5 5.46 25.51 -11.77
CA ILE A 5 5.36 24.32 -12.62
C ILE A 5 4.85 23.08 -11.88
N SER A 6 4.89 23.07 -10.54
CA SER A 6 4.37 21.97 -9.74
C SER A 6 2.85 21.88 -9.84
N ALA A 7 2.30 20.67 -9.69
CA ALA A 7 0.88 20.48 -9.42
C ALA A 7 0.43 21.33 -8.22
N LYS A 8 -0.86 21.68 -8.19
CA LYS A 8 -1.47 22.44 -7.11
C LYS A 8 -2.60 21.63 -6.48
N PHE A 9 -2.75 21.73 -5.17
CA PHE A 9 -3.87 21.19 -4.42
C PHE A 9 -4.49 22.32 -3.61
N ASN A 10 -5.77 22.64 -3.85
CA ASN A 10 -6.44 23.81 -3.26
C ASN A 10 -5.61 25.10 -3.39
N ASN A 11 -5.09 25.37 -4.59
CA ASN A 11 -4.18 26.49 -4.91
C ASN A 11 -2.81 26.46 -4.22
N GLU A 12 -2.51 25.50 -3.36
CA GLU A 12 -1.18 25.33 -2.76
C GLU A 12 -0.26 24.51 -3.70
N PRO A 13 0.95 24.99 -4.02
CA PRO A 13 1.89 24.25 -4.86
C PRO A 13 2.43 23.02 -4.13
N CYS A 14 2.46 21.88 -4.80
CA CYS A 14 3.01 20.61 -4.30
C CYS A 14 4.54 20.58 -4.43
N VAL A 15 5.21 21.56 -3.85
CA VAL A 15 6.67 21.62 -3.73
C VAL A 15 7.07 22.42 -2.49
N SER A 16 8.08 21.94 -1.78
CA SER A 16 8.66 22.61 -0.61
C SER A 16 10.17 22.42 -0.60
N TYR A 17 10.88 23.31 0.07
CA TYR A 17 12.21 22.97 0.57
C TYR A 17 12.06 21.83 1.58
N ILE A 18 12.84 20.76 1.39
CA ILE A 18 12.71 19.52 2.18
C ILE A 18 13.70 19.51 3.35
N GLY A 19 14.95 19.86 3.07
CA GLY A 19 16.07 19.81 3.99
C GLY A 19 17.39 19.99 3.23
N SER A 20 18.49 19.88 3.95
CA SER A 20 19.84 19.98 3.38
C SER A 20 20.22 18.75 2.54
N ASP A 21 21.34 18.87 1.81
CA ASP A 21 22.04 17.74 1.17
C ASP A 21 21.14 16.79 0.36
N GLY A 22 21.00 15.51 0.77
CA GLY A 22 20.24 14.47 0.09
C GLY A 22 18.77 14.36 0.51
N ALA A 23 18.27 15.21 1.41
CA ALA A 23 16.95 15.10 2.02
C ALA A 23 15.81 14.97 0.99
N GLY A 24 15.85 15.76 -0.08
CA GLY A 24 14.86 15.71 -1.17
C GLY A 24 14.82 14.36 -1.89
N HIS A 25 15.99 13.79 -2.19
CA HIS A 25 16.10 12.46 -2.81
C HIS A 25 15.65 11.36 -1.85
N TYR A 26 15.97 11.48 -0.56
CA TYR A 26 15.54 10.53 0.45
C TYR A 26 14.02 10.50 0.60
N VAL A 27 13.36 11.67 0.63
CA VAL A 27 11.89 11.76 0.63
C VAL A 27 11.28 11.13 -0.63
N LYS A 28 11.92 11.29 -1.81
CA LYS A 28 11.48 10.63 -3.04
C LYS A 28 11.64 9.11 -2.98
N MET A 29 12.74 8.62 -2.41
CA MET A 29 12.95 7.18 -2.17
C MET A 29 11.83 6.62 -1.29
N VAL A 30 11.49 7.31 -0.20
CA VAL A 30 10.38 6.87 0.68
C VAL A 30 9.04 6.88 -0.04
N HIS A 31 8.75 7.92 -0.84
CA HIS A 31 7.57 7.96 -1.70
C HIS A 31 7.47 6.71 -2.58
N ASN A 32 8.56 6.30 -3.25
CA ASN A 32 8.52 5.13 -4.12
C ASN A 32 8.35 3.82 -3.35
N GLY A 33 8.86 3.72 -2.12
CA GLY A 33 8.55 2.58 -1.26
C GLY A 33 7.08 2.49 -0.90
N ILE A 34 6.48 3.61 -0.50
CA ILE A 34 5.04 3.68 -0.20
C ILE A 34 4.21 3.33 -1.45
N GLU A 35 4.64 3.78 -2.63
CA GLU A 35 4.03 3.43 -3.91
C GLU A 35 4.03 1.91 -4.17
N TYR A 36 5.14 1.22 -3.88
CA TYR A 36 5.23 -0.23 -4.02
C TYR A 36 4.28 -0.93 -3.06
N GLY A 37 4.20 -0.47 -1.81
CA GLY A 37 3.24 -0.97 -0.82
C GLY A 37 1.79 -0.79 -1.27
N ASP A 38 1.42 0.39 -1.74
CA ASP A 38 0.06 0.69 -2.25
C ASP A 38 -0.31 -0.21 -3.44
N MET A 39 0.58 -0.34 -4.42
CA MET A 39 0.35 -1.20 -5.60
C MET A 39 0.18 -2.67 -5.20
N GLN A 40 1.00 -3.17 -4.28
CA GLN A 40 0.95 -4.56 -3.85
C GLN A 40 -0.32 -4.86 -3.04
N LEU A 41 -0.74 -3.97 -2.14
CA LEU A 41 -2.00 -4.11 -1.40
C LEU A 41 -3.22 -4.12 -2.34
N ILE A 42 -3.20 -3.30 -3.39
CA ILE A 42 -4.22 -3.29 -4.44
C ILE A 42 -4.21 -4.62 -5.21
N ALA A 43 -3.03 -5.13 -5.58
CA ALA A 43 -2.88 -6.39 -6.28
C ALA A 43 -3.36 -7.59 -5.44
N GLU A 44 -3.09 -7.60 -4.13
CA GLU A 44 -3.60 -8.62 -3.21
C GLU A 44 -5.12 -8.55 -3.11
N SER A 45 -5.69 -7.35 -3.01
CA SER A 45 -7.15 -7.14 -3.00
C SER A 45 -7.81 -7.65 -4.27
N TYR A 46 -7.21 -7.35 -5.43
CA TYR A 46 -7.60 -7.89 -6.73
C TYR A 46 -7.55 -9.43 -6.74
N SER A 47 -6.44 -10.02 -6.30
CA SER A 47 -6.25 -11.48 -6.29
C SER A 47 -7.28 -12.19 -5.41
N ILE A 48 -7.56 -11.63 -4.22
CA ILE A 48 -8.59 -12.15 -3.31
C ILE A 48 -9.97 -12.12 -3.99
N LEU A 49 -10.37 -10.97 -4.55
CA LEU A 49 -11.67 -10.83 -5.18
C LEU A 49 -11.82 -11.74 -6.42
N LYS A 50 -10.79 -11.80 -7.26
CA LYS A 50 -10.81 -12.64 -8.47
C LYS A 50 -10.84 -14.12 -8.15
N ASN A 51 -10.04 -14.59 -7.20
CA ASN A 51 -9.89 -16.03 -6.95
C ASN A 51 -10.85 -16.61 -5.90
N ILE A 52 -11.31 -15.82 -4.92
CA ILE A 52 -12.28 -16.32 -3.92
C ILE A 52 -13.72 -16.15 -4.40
N LEU A 53 -14.03 -15.01 -5.04
CA LEU A 53 -15.39 -14.72 -5.49
C LEU A 53 -15.61 -15.01 -6.99
N ASN A 54 -14.56 -15.40 -7.74
CA ASN A 54 -14.63 -15.63 -9.18
C ASN A 54 -15.21 -14.44 -9.97
N LEU A 55 -14.92 -13.21 -9.52
CA LEU A 55 -15.40 -12.01 -10.19
C LEU A 55 -14.68 -11.79 -11.52
N ASN A 56 -15.43 -11.34 -12.53
CA ASN A 56 -14.87 -10.92 -13.81
C ASN A 56 -14.33 -9.47 -13.74
N ASN A 57 -13.62 -9.04 -14.78
CA ASN A 57 -12.96 -7.74 -14.79
C ASN A 57 -13.94 -6.55 -14.78
N GLN A 58 -15.15 -6.71 -15.37
CA GLN A 58 -16.18 -5.67 -15.29
C GLN A 58 -16.70 -5.48 -13.86
N GLU A 59 -16.91 -6.57 -13.12
CA GLU A 59 -17.31 -6.53 -11.71
C GLU A 59 -16.21 -5.92 -10.84
N LEU A 60 -14.94 -6.30 -11.07
CA LEU A 60 -13.78 -5.72 -10.40
C LEU A 60 -13.68 -4.21 -10.67
N SER A 61 -13.86 -3.77 -11.92
CA SER A 61 -13.89 -2.34 -12.27
C SER A 61 -14.96 -1.59 -11.50
N ASN A 62 -16.18 -2.13 -11.42
CA ASN A 62 -17.28 -1.51 -10.68
C ASN A 62 -16.96 -1.37 -9.18
N ILE A 63 -16.40 -2.42 -8.56
CA ILE A 63 -16.00 -2.40 -7.15
C ILE A 63 -14.93 -1.33 -6.89
N PHE A 64 -13.86 -1.30 -7.70
CA PHE A 64 -12.80 -0.31 -7.54
C PHE A 64 -13.28 1.11 -7.86
N ASN A 65 -14.23 1.28 -8.77
CA ASN A 65 -14.88 2.57 -9.01
C ASN A 65 -15.67 3.05 -7.79
N ASP A 66 -16.39 2.16 -7.12
CA ASP A 66 -17.12 2.51 -5.90
C ASP A 66 -16.17 2.80 -4.74
N TRP A 67 -15.09 2.03 -4.60
CA TRP A 67 -14.03 2.33 -3.61
C TRP A 67 -13.39 3.69 -3.87
N ASN A 68 -13.19 4.08 -5.13
CA ASN A 68 -12.60 5.37 -5.49
C ASN A 68 -13.50 6.57 -5.16
N LYS A 69 -14.80 6.36 -4.93
CA LYS A 69 -15.72 7.42 -4.46
C LYS A 69 -15.64 7.63 -2.94
N GLY A 70 -15.06 6.67 -2.21
CA GLY A 70 -14.95 6.68 -0.76
C GLY A 70 -13.55 7.07 -0.25
N GLU A 71 -13.18 6.53 0.91
CA GLU A 71 -11.92 6.85 1.58
C GLU A 71 -10.66 6.32 0.86
N LEU A 72 -10.84 5.38 -0.07
CA LEU A 72 -9.77 4.88 -0.94
C LEU A 72 -9.52 5.78 -2.17
N ASN A 73 -10.22 6.92 -2.29
CA ASN A 73 -10.03 7.86 -3.40
C ASN A 73 -8.55 8.20 -3.61
N SER A 74 -8.01 7.71 -4.73
CA SER A 74 -6.60 7.84 -5.07
C SER A 74 -6.35 7.61 -6.55
N TYR A 75 -5.24 8.12 -7.05
CA TYR A 75 -4.85 7.89 -8.44
C TYR A 75 -4.67 6.41 -8.76
N LEU A 76 -4.04 5.64 -7.87
CA LEU A 76 -3.79 4.22 -8.09
C LEU A 76 -5.11 3.42 -8.19
N ILE A 77 -6.09 3.68 -7.33
CA ILE A 77 -7.41 3.05 -7.44
C ILE A 77 -8.13 3.48 -8.74
N ASP A 78 -8.01 4.75 -9.12
CA ASP A 78 -8.63 5.28 -10.34
C ASP A 78 -8.08 4.65 -11.63
N ILE A 79 -6.76 4.45 -11.72
CA ILE A 79 -6.20 3.74 -12.88
C ILE A 79 -6.52 2.25 -12.82
N THR A 80 -6.55 1.62 -11.64
CA THR A 80 -6.87 0.19 -11.50
C THR A 80 -8.27 -0.13 -12.01
N LYS A 81 -9.28 0.69 -11.68
CA LYS A 81 -10.64 0.46 -12.21
C LYS A 81 -10.69 0.55 -13.75
N ASN A 82 -9.88 1.40 -14.37
CA ASN A 82 -9.84 1.56 -15.82
C ASN A 82 -9.07 0.42 -16.48
N ILE A 83 -7.94 0.00 -15.88
CA ILE A 83 -7.12 -1.12 -16.35
C ILE A 83 -7.94 -2.40 -16.54
N PHE A 84 -8.90 -2.68 -15.66
CA PHE A 84 -9.76 -3.85 -15.80
C PHE A 84 -10.65 -3.84 -17.05
N LEU A 85 -10.90 -2.67 -17.65
CA LEU A 85 -11.73 -2.51 -18.84
C LEU A 85 -10.93 -2.44 -20.13
N GLU A 86 -9.61 -2.31 -20.04
CA GLU A 86 -8.74 -2.22 -21.21
C GLU A 86 -8.74 -3.53 -21.99
N LYS A 87 -8.96 -3.40 -23.30
CA LYS A 87 -8.97 -4.53 -24.25
C LYS A 87 -7.76 -4.45 -25.17
N ASP A 88 -7.25 -5.61 -25.57
CA ASP A 88 -6.29 -5.68 -26.68
C ASP A 88 -6.99 -5.49 -28.05
N GLN A 89 -6.20 -5.49 -29.13
CA GLN A 89 -6.71 -5.36 -30.51
C GLN A 89 -7.64 -6.51 -30.96
N TYR A 90 -7.71 -7.60 -30.19
CA TYR A 90 -8.52 -8.79 -30.46
C TYR A 90 -9.75 -8.87 -29.53
N GLY A 91 -9.93 -7.91 -28.62
CA GLY A 91 -11.03 -7.87 -27.66
C GLY A 91 -10.80 -8.66 -26.37
N ASN A 92 -9.60 -9.19 -26.14
CA ASN A 92 -9.25 -9.86 -24.87
C ASN A 92 -9.03 -8.83 -23.77
N ASP A 93 -9.34 -9.20 -22.52
CA ASP A 93 -8.97 -8.42 -21.35
C ASP A 93 -7.45 -8.28 -21.24
N LEU A 94 -6.93 -7.06 -21.43
CA LEU A 94 -5.49 -6.82 -21.54
C LEU A 94 -4.74 -7.25 -20.27
N ILE A 95 -5.31 -7.01 -19.09
CA ILE A 95 -4.71 -7.39 -17.81
C ILE A 95 -4.49 -8.91 -17.66
N ASP A 96 -5.32 -9.73 -18.32
CA ASP A 96 -5.26 -11.19 -18.21
C ASP A 96 -4.22 -11.82 -19.13
N ILE A 97 -3.70 -11.06 -20.11
CA ILE A 97 -2.67 -11.50 -21.04
C ILE A 97 -1.30 -10.86 -20.79
N ILE A 98 -1.23 -9.85 -19.91
CA ILE A 98 0.04 -9.25 -19.49
C ILE A 98 0.85 -10.29 -18.70
N LEU A 99 2.13 -10.43 -19.04
CA LEU A 99 3.05 -11.29 -18.30
C LEU A 99 3.18 -10.81 -16.84
N ASP A 100 2.92 -11.72 -15.89
CA ASP A 100 2.97 -11.50 -14.44
C ASP A 100 4.41 -11.44 -13.89
N LYS A 101 5.23 -10.56 -14.49
CA LYS A 101 6.62 -10.29 -14.12
C LYS A 101 6.78 -8.79 -13.89
N ALA A 102 6.66 -8.38 -12.63
CA ALA A 102 6.84 -6.99 -12.26
C ALA A 102 8.33 -6.60 -12.33
N GLU A 103 8.62 -5.49 -13.00
CA GLU A 103 9.94 -4.88 -13.00
C GLU A 103 10.20 -4.15 -11.66
N ASP A 104 11.46 -4.12 -11.23
CA ASP A 104 11.97 -3.30 -10.12
C ASP A 104 13.10 -2.40 -10.63
N LYS A 105 12.97 -1.09 -10.41
CA LYS A 105 13.99 -0.09 -10.76
C LYS A 105 14.96 0.21 -9.60
N ASN A 106 15.07 -0.71 -8.65
CA ASN A 106 15.90 -0.67 -7.44
C ASN A 106 15.48 0.36 -6.37
N THR A 107 14.55 1.28 -6.65
CA THR A 107 14.11 2.27 -5.67
C THR A 107 13.40 1.63 -4.46
N GLY A 108 12.67 0.53 -4.69
CA GLY A 108 12.08 -0.28 -3.61
C GLY A 108 13.13 -1.00 -2.75
N LYS A 109 14.23 -1.45 -3.37
CA LYS A 109 15.38 -2.01 -2.64
C LYS A 109 16.02 -0.97 -1.73
N TRP A 110 16.25 0.25 -2.22
CA TRP A 110 16.93 1.30 -1.46
C TRP A 110 16.22 1.65 -0.15
N ILE A 111 14.89 1.79 -0.17
CA ILE A 111 14.14 2.07 1.06
C ILE A 111 14.23 0.91 2.06
N SER A 112 14.16 -0.33 1.58
CA SER A 112 14.25 -1.53 2.44
C SER A 112 15.63 -1.64 3.07
N THR A 113 16.71 -1.41 2.30
CA THR A 113 18.07 -1.34 2.84
C THR A 113 18.21 -0.22 3.87
N SER A 114 17.70 0.98 3.57
CA SER A 114 17.78 2.11 4.50
C SER A 114 17.03 1.85 5.80
N ALA A 115 15.90 1.15 5.76
CA ALA A 115 15.15 0.76 6.94
C ALA A 115 15.94 -0.20 7.84
N LEU A 116 16.61 -1.20 7.24
CA LEU A 116 17.51 -2.11 7.96
C LEU A 116 18.67 -1.35 8.62
N GLU A 117 19.32 -0.44 7.89
CA GLU A 117 20.40 0.39 8.43
C GLU A 117 19.97 1.28 9.60
N PHE A 118 18.71 1.74 9.58
CA PHE A 118 18.17 2.63 10.61
C PHE A 118 17.42 1.88 11.71
N ARG A 119 17.34 0.55 11.61
CA ARG A 119 16.60 -0.33 12.53
C ARG A 119 15.13 0.10 12.67
N GLU A 120 14.52 0.50 11.55
CA GLU A 120 13.11 0.86 11.48
C GLU A 120 12.28 -0.27 10.86
N PRO A 121 11.25 -0.80 11.54
CA PRO A 121 10.39 -1.83 10.97
C PRO A 121 9.61 -1.30 9.76
N LEU A 122 9.96 -1.81 8.56
CA LEU A 122 9.36 -1.42 7.28
C LEU A 122 8.81 -2.64 6.52
N ALA A 123 8.34 -3.63 7.26
CA ALA A 123 8.08 -4.97 6.75
C ALA A 123 7.08 -5.00 5.58
N LEU A 124 6.03 -4.16 5.58
CA LEU A 124 5.02 -4.20 4.52
C LEU A 124 5.59 -3.73 3.18
N ILE A 125 6.32 -2.61 3.20
CA ILE A 125 6.97 -2.09 1.99
C ILE A 125 8.06 -3.07 1.53
N THR A 126 8.82 -3.67 2.44
CA THR A 126 9.82 -4.68 2.07
C THR A 126 9.19 -5.94 1.46
N GLU A 127 8.06 -6.42 1.98
CA GLU A 127 7.29 -7.50 1.37
C GLU A 127 6.82 -7.15 -0.05
N SER A 128 6.42 -5.89 -0.30
CA SER A 128 6.05 -5.47 -1.65
C SER A 128 7.21 -5.52 -2.66
N VAL A 129 8.45 -5.38 -2.20
CA VAL A 129 9.65 -5.57 -3.02
C VAL A 129 9.89 -7.06 -3.28
N PHE A 130 9.80 -7.89 -2.23
CA PHE A 130 9.93 -9.34 -2.37
C PHE A 130 8.85 -9.96 -3.26
N SER A 131 7.62 -9.47 -3.23
CA SER A 131 6.56 -9.88 -4.17
C SER A 131 6.95 -9.66 -5.62
N ARG A 132 7.63 -8.55 -5.94
CA ARG A 132 8.15 -8.31 -7.30
C ARG A 132 9.25 -9.30 -7.66
N TYR A 133 10.18 -9.56 -6.74
CA TYR A 133 11.23 -10.56 -6.94
C TYR A 133 10.63 -11.94 -7.17
N LEU A 134 9.64 -12.35 -6.38
CA LEU A 134 8.93 -13.60 -6.55
C LEU A 134 8.22 -13.68 -7.92
N SER A 135 7.58 -12.59 -8.35
CA SER A 135 6.96 -12.52 -9.69
C SER A 135 7.97 -12.73 -10.81
N SER A 136 9.21 -12.25 -10.63
CA SER A 136 10.28 -12.37 -11.62
C SER A 136 10.77 -13.80 -11.85
N LEU A 137 10.58 -14.69 -10.85
CA LEU A 137 10.92 -16.11 -10.91
C LEU A 137 9.88 -16.93 -11.69
N LYS A 138 9.35 -16.40 -12.80
CA LYS A 138 8.24 -17.00 -13.56
C LYS A 138 8.50 -18.46 -13.96
N GLU A 139 9.68 -18.75 -14.49
CA GLU A 139 10.05 -20.11 -14.92
C GLU A 139 10.06 -21.08 -13.74
N GLN A 140 10.63 -20.68 -12.60
CA GLN A 140 10.62 -21.49 -11.38
C GLN A 140 9.19 -21.70 -10.87
N ARG A 141 8.34 -20.67 -10.90
CA ARG A 141 6.93 -20.77 -10.49
C ARG A 141 6.13 -21.74 -11.38
N LEU A 142 6.39 -21.77 -12.69
CA LEU A 142 5.75 -22.71 -13.62
C LEU A 142 6.17 -24.18 -13.36
N ILE A 143 7.41 -24.41 -12.95
CA ILE A 143 7.88 -25.73 -12.51
C ILE A 143 7.22 -26.09 -11.18
N ALA A 144 7.28 -25.17 -10.21
CA ALA A 144 6.74 -25.36 -8.87
C ALA A 144 5.23 -25.66 -8.89
N SER A 145 4.43 -25.00 -9.75
CA SER A 145 2.98 -25.22 -9.84
C SER A 145 2.58 -26.61 -10.31
N LYS A 146 3.51 -27.39 -10.90
CA LYS A 146 3.28 -28.79 -11.32
C LYS A 146 3.66 -29.79 -10.24
N ILE A 147 4.43 -29.37 -9.24
CA ILE A 147 5.00 -30.25 -8.20
C ILE A 147 4.34 -29.98 -6.85
N LEU A 148 4.18 -28.71 -6.48
CA LEU A 148 3.61 -28.28 -5.20
C LEU A 148 2.09 -28.22 -5.31
N THR A 149 1.41 -28.81 -4.33
CA THR A 149 -0.05 -28.78 -4.22
C THR A 149 -0.50 -27.72 -3.23
N GLY A 150 -1.61 -27.05 -3.52
CA GLY A 150 -2.30 -26.14 -2.60
C GLY A 150 -3.60 -26.74 -2.06
N PRO A 151 -4.29 -26.01 -1.16
CA PRO A 151 -5.62 -26.42 -0.70
C PRO A 151 -6.62 -26.46 -1.87
N LYS A 152 -7.51 -27.46 -1.86
CA LYS A 152 -8.66 -27.51 -2.76
C LYS A 152 -9.74 -26.58 -2.19
N SER A 153 -9.69 -25.29 -2.55
CA SER A 153 -10.59 -24.30 -1.97
C SER A 153 -12.03 -24.51 -2.45
N ASN A 154 -12.91 -24.94 -1.55
CA ASN A 154 -14.37 -24.97 -1.72
C ASN A 154 -15.03 -24.00 -0.72
N ILE A 155 -14.43 -22.83 -0.47
CA ILE A 155 -15.00 -21.87 0.47
C ILE A 155 -16.22 -21.21 -0.18
N TYR A 156 -17.38 -21.39 0.46
CA TYR A 156 -18.61 -20.72 0.07
C TYR A 156 -18.78 -19.40 0.85
N ILE A 157 -18.65 -18.27 0.15
CA ILE A 157 -18.90 -16.95 0.72
C ILE A 157 -20.40 -16.63 0.66
N LYS A 158 -21.11 -16.83 1.78
CA LYS A 158 -22.56 -16.61 1.87
C LYS A 158 -22.99 -15.16 1.60
N ASN A 159 -22.17 -14.17 1.97
CA ASN A 159 -22.48 -12.75 1.78
C ASN A 159 -21.33 -12.04 1.06
N THR A 160 -21.38 -12.06 -0.27
CA THR A 160 -20.40 -11.44 -1.17
C THR A 160 -20.20 -9.96 -0.88
N LYS A 161 -21.28 -9.20 -0.62
CA LYS A 161 -21.19 -7.75 -0.34
C LYS A 161 -20.41 -7.48 0.93
N LYS A 162 -20.67 -8.24 2.00
CA LYS A 162 -19.90 -8.13 3.25
C LYS A 162 -18.44 -8.47 3.03
N PHE A 163 -18.15 -9.53 2.27
CA PHE A 163 -16.78 -9.93 1.99
C PHE A 163 -16.01 -8.87 1.19
N ILE A 164 -16.62 -8.28 0.16
CA ILE A 164 -16.04 -7.16 -0.60
C ILE A 164 -15.71 -5.98 0.33
N GLU A 165 -16.62 -5.66 1.27
CA GLU A 165 -16.37 -4.61 2.26
C GLU A 165 -15.23 -4.96 3.23
N GLU A 166 -15.10 -6.24 3.63
CA GLU A 166 -13.96 -6.68 4.44
C GLU A 166 -12.63 -6.55 3.68
N VAL A 167 -12.58 -6.87 2.38
CA VAL A 167 -11.40 -6.63 1.53
C VAL A 167 -11.08 -5.14 1.46
N ARG A 168 -12.10 -4.29 1.25
CA ARG A 168 -11.93 -2.83 1.19
C ARG A 168 -11.32 -2.28 2.49
N LYS A 169 -11.83 -2.73 3.63
CA LYS A 169 -11.34 -2.34 4.97
C LYS A 169 -9.91 -2.85 5.21
N ALA A 170 -9.62 -4.10 4.83
CA ALA A 170 -8.28 -4.66 4.89
C ALA A 170 -7.29 -3.84 4.07
N LEU A 171 -7.64 -3.48 2.82
CA LEU A 171 -6.86 -2.61 1.94
C LEU A 171 -6.57 -1.26 2.60
N TYR A 172 -7.59 -0.61 3.15
CA TYR A 172 -7.42 0.70 3.78
C TYR A 172 -6.54 0.65 5.03
N LEU A 173 -6.69 -0.38 5.87
CA LEU A 173 -5.83 -0.57 7.04
C LEU A 173 -4.38 -0.90 6.65
N GLY A 174 -4.18 -1.77 5.66
CA GLY A 174 -2.85 -2.04 5.11
C GLY A 174 -2.16 -0.77 4.61
N LYS A 175 -2.91 0.11 3.94
CA LYS A 175 -2.43 1.43 3.51
C LYS A 175 -2.04 2.32 4.70
N ILE A 176 -2.87 2.40 5.75
CA ILE A 176 -2.53 3.14 6.98
C ILE A 176 -1.19 2.66 7.56
N ILE A 177 -1.00 1.34 7.67
CA ILE A 177 0.21 0.75 8.24
C ILE A 177 1.42 1.02 7.37
N SER A 178 1.29 0.89 6.04
CA SER A 178 2.37 1.20 5.08
C SER A 178 2.87 2.64 5.23
N TYR A 179 1.94 3.61 5.29
CA TYR A 179 2.31 5.02 5.46
C TYR A 179 2.86 5.31 6.85
N ALA A 180 2.33 4.66 7.91
CA ALA A 180 2.89 4.78 9.25
C ALA A 180 4.36 4.33 9.29
N GLN A 181 4.70 3.21 8.65
CA GLN A 181 6.07 2.72 8.54
C GLN A 181 6.96 3.69 7.73
N GLY A 182 6.49 4.16 6.56
CA GLY A 182 7.23 5.11 5.72
C GLY A 182 7.51 6.44 6.42
N PHE A 183 6.53 7.00 7.14
CA PHE A 183 6.71 8.23 7.90
C PHE A 183 7.57 8.03 9.16
N SER A 184 7.54 6.85 9.80
CA SER A 184 8.49 6.49 10.86
C SER A 184 9.93 6.52 10.34
N LEU A 185 10.16 5.94 9.16
CA LEU A 185 11.48 5.95 8.52
C LEU A 185 11.96 7.37 8.19
N LEU A 186 11.08 8.25 7.71
CA LEU A 186 11.41 9.67 7.51
C LEU A 186 11.77 10.37 8.82
N SER A 187 11.02 10.12 9.89
CA SER A 187 11.31 10.65 11.22
C SER A 187 12.67 10.21 11.73
N ARG A 188 13.00 8.92 11.57
CA ARG A 188 14.31 8.37 11.96
C ARG A 188 15.44 8.96 11.13
N ALA A 189 15.27 9.06 9.81
CA ALA A 189 16.25 9.66 8.91
C ALA A 189 16.50 11.13 9.26
N SER A 190 15.43 11.88 9.53
CA SER A 190 15.51 13.29 9.95
C SER A 190 16.36 13.46 11.21
N LYS A 191 16.19 12.58 12.20
CA LYS A 191 17.00 12.58 13.43
C LYS A 191 18.46 12.21 13.15
N LYS A 192 18.70 11.14 12.38
CA LYS A 192 20.05 10.63 12.08
C LYS A 192 20.90 11.65 11.31
N TYR A 193 20.29 12.35 10.35
CA TYR A 193 20.99 13.30 9.48
C TYR A 193 20.77 14.76 9.86
N SER A 194 20.06 15.03 10.96
CA SER A 194 19.75 16.40 11.42
C SER A 194 19.06 17.28 10.35
N TRP A 195 18.26 16.66 9.47
CA TRP A 195 17.58 17.36 8.36
C TRP A 195 16.41 18.23 8.78
N ASN A 196 15.89 18.06 10.01
CA ASN A 196 14.73 18.79 10.52
C ASN A 196 13.52 18.71 9.56
N LEU A 197 13.27 17.53 9.00
CA LEU A 197 12.21 17.30 8.02
C LEU A 197 10.85 17.71 8.58
N ASN A 198 10.11 18.52 7.82
CA ASN A 198 8.73 18.84 8.12
C ASN A 198 7.78 17.79 7.50
N LEU A 199 7.45 16.76 8.29
CA LEU A 199 6.64 15.62 7.83
C LEU A 199 5.23 16.04 7.37
N GLY A 200 4.63 17.05 8.01
CA GLY A 200 3.35 17.62 7.56
C GLY A 200 3.45 18.27 6.18
N ASN A 201 4.53 19.02 5.90
CA ASN A 201 4.76 19.57 4.57
C ASN A 201 5.08 18.50 3.53
N ILE A 202 5.78 17.42 3.91
CA ILE A 202 6.00 16.27 3.03
C ILE A 202 4.66 15.63 2.64
N ALA A 203 3.76 15.40 3.61
CA ALA A 203 2.41 14.92 3.31
C ALA A 203 1.64 15.87 2.38
N LYS A 204 1.76 17.19 2.58
CA LYS A 204 1.11 18.19 1.72
C LYS A 204 1.53 18.11 0.27
N ILE A 205 2.82 17.96 -0.01
CA ILE A 205 3.33 17.92 -1.39
C ILE A 205 3.03 16.61 -2.09
N PHE A 206 2.68 15.55 -1.36
CA PHE A 206 2.22 14.29 -1.96
C PHE A 206 0.73 14.32 -2.36
N ARG A 207 -0.07 15.30 -1.90
CA ARG A 207 -1.53 15.36 -2.16
C ARG A 207 -1.90 15.46 -3.65
N SER A 208 -1.00 15.94 -4.51
CA SER A 208 -1.23 16.04 -5.95
C SER A 208 0.08 15.90 -6.74
N GLY A 209 -0.02 15.65 -8.05
CA GLY A 209 1.10 15.51 -8.98
C GLY A 209 1.90 14.21 -8.89
N CYS A 210 2.03 13.60 -7.71
CA CYS A 210 2.75 12.34 -7.53
C CYS A 210 1.85 11.09 -7.76
N ILE A 211 2.45 9.89 -7.79
CA ILE A 211 1.71 8.65 -8.06
C ILE A 211 0.82 8.25 -6.88
N ILE A 212 1.31 8.42 -5.65
CA ILE A 212 0.57 8.04 -4.43
C ILE A 212 -0.50 9.06 -4.02
N ARG A 213 -0.80 10.05 -4.87
CA ARG A 213 -1.76 11.11 -4.57
C ARG A 213 -3.14 10.54 -4.24
N ALA A 214 -3.70 10.99 -3.12
CA ALA A 214 -4.94 10.47 -2.56
C ALA A 214 -5.56 11.46 -1.56
N SER A 215 -6.88 11.39 -1.36
CA SER A 215 -7.57 12.13 -0.29
C SER A 215 -7.03 11.76 1.10
N PHE A 216 -6.56 10.52 1.25
CA PHE A 216 -5.83 9.98 2.40
C PHE A 216 -4.71 10.89 2.92
N LEU A 217 -3.96 11.54 2.02
CA LEU A 217 -2.83 12.40 2.40
C LEU A 217 -3.26 13.70 3.09
N GLN A 218 -4.50 14.14 2.87
CA GLN A 218 -5.07 15.23 3.65
C GLN A 218 -5.21 14.83 5.12
N LYS A 219 -5.60 13.58 5.43
CA LYS A 219 -5.70 13.09 6.81
C LYS A 219 -4.34 13.07 7.52
N ILE A 220 -3.27 12.67 6.81
CA ILE A 220 -1.90 12.76 7.34
C ILE A 220 -1.48 14.22 7.57
N THR A 221 -1.80 15.10 6.62
CA THR A 221 -1.52 16.54 6.74
C THR A 221 -2.21 17.13 7.97
N ASP A 222 -3.49 16.79 8.19
CA ASP A 222 -4.28 17.27 9.32
C ASP A 222 -3.73 16.74 10.65
N ALA A 223 -3.29 15.48 10.69
CA ALA A 223 -2.63 14.93 11.86
C ALA A 223 -1.39 15.74 12.26
N TYR A 224 -0.46 15.98 11.32
CA TYR A 224 0.75 16.79 11.59
C TYR A 224 0.47 18.27 11.83
N LYS A 225 -0.69 18.78 11.41
CA LYS A 225 -1.13 20.14 11.74
C LYS A 225 -1.54 20.24 13.22
N ASN A 226 -2.20 19.22 13.75
CA ASN A 226 -2.67 19.17 15.13
C ASN A 226 -1.53 18.87 16.11
N ASP A 227 -0.63 17.96 15.74
CA ASP A 227 0.55 17.63 16.54
C ASP A 227 1.77 17.45 15.62
N LYS A 228 2.80 18.28 15.82
CA LYS A 228 4.05 18.19 15.04
C LYS A 228 4.97 17.08 15.54
N ASN A 229 4.75 16.58 16.75
CA ASN A 229 5.59 15.62 17.46
C ASN A 229 4.96 14.23 17.50
N ILE A 230 4.16 13.88 16.50
CA ILE A 230 3.57 12.56 16.36
C ILE A 230 4.66 11.50 16.40
N VAL A 231 4.57 10.61 17.40
CA VAL A 231 5.46 9.46 17.54
C VAL A 231 5.27 8.49 16.37
N ASN A 232 4.03 8.19 16.02
CA ASN A 232 3.65 7.33 14.91
C ASN A 232 2.25 7.69 14.41
N LEU A 233 2.03 7.72 13.09
CA LEU A 233 0.73 8.06 12.50
C LEU A 233 -0.41 7.17 13.00
N LEU A 234 -0.14 5.88 13.24
CA LEU A 234 -1.12 4.92 13.70
C LEU A 234 -1.74 5.31 15.07
N LEU A 235 -1.03 6.09 15.88
CA LEU A 235 -1.46 6.53 17.21
C LEU A 235 -2.30 7.81 17.17
N THR A 236 -2.46 8.45 16.01
CA THR A 236 -3.26 9.67 15.89
C THR A 236 -4.77 9.36 15.93
N PRO A 237 -5.64 10.29 16.35
CA PRO A 237 -7.06 10.00 16.61
C PRO A 237 -7.82 9.39 15.43
N TYR A 238 -7.57 9.88 14.20
CA TYR A 238 -8.24 9.34 13.01
C TYR A 238 -7.74 7.93 12.67
N PHE A 239 -6.42 7.73 12.59
CA PHE A 239 -5.86 6.46 12.15
C PHE A 239 -6.01 5.34 13.18
N SER A 240 -5.90 5.64 14.48
CA SER A 240 -6.14 4.67 15.55
C SER A 240 -7.59 4.19 15.57
N LYS A 241 -8.56 5.10 15.39
CA LYS A 241 -9.98 4.76 15.27
C LYS A 241 -10.22 3.77 14.13
N ILE A 242 -9.75 4.10 12.92
CA ILE A 242 -9.93 3.23 11.75
C ILE A 242 -9.21 1.89 11.96
N ALA A 243 -7.99 1.90 12.50
CA ALA A 243 -7.26 0.67 12.75
C ALA A 243 -8.00 -0.26 13.71
N ASN A 244 -8.54 0.27 14.81
CA ASN A 244 -9.35 -0.49 15.75
C ASN A 244 -10.65 -1.02 15.13
N GLU A 245 -11.29 -0.25 14.23
CA GLU A 245 -12.53 -0.67 13.57
C GLU A 245 -12.29 -1.73 12.46
N TYR A 246 -11.15 -1.67 11.77
CA TYR A 246 -10.92 -2.44 10.54
C TYR A 246 -10.01 -3.66 10.73
N GLU A 247 -9.35 -3.78 11.88
CA GLU A 247 -8.43 -4.90 12.16
C GLU A 247 -9.14 -6.26 12.06
N ILE A 248 -10.39 -6.37 12.49
CA ILE A 248 -11.15 -7.62 12.37
C ILE A 248 -11.40 -8.01 10.91
N SER A 249 -11.64 -7.04 10.02
CA SER A 249 -11.79 -7.29 8.59
C SER A 249 -10.48 -7.77 7.97
N LEU A 250 -9.35 -7.15 8.33
CA LEU A 250 -8.03 -7.61 7.91
C LEU A 250 -7.75 -9.06 8.36
N ARG A 251 -8.07 -9.40 9.61
CA ARG A 251 -7.94 -10.79 10.12
C ARG A 251 -8.78 -11.78 9.34
N ASN A 252 -10.05 -11.46 9.10
CA ASN A 252 -10.95 -12.33 8.34
C ASN A 252 -10.40 -12.60 6.94
N ILE A 253 -9.96 -11.55 6.24
CA ILE A 253 -9.38 -11.68 4.90
C ILE A 253 -8.11 -12.53 4.92
N ILE A 254 -7.26 -12.40 5.95
CA ILE A 254 -6.07 -13.24 6.09
C ILE A 254 -6.44 -14.71 6.27
N VAL A 255 -7.40 -15.01 7.16
CA VAL A 255 -7.87 -16.38 7.39
C VAL A 255 -8.39 -17.00 6.09
N TYR A 256 -9.28 -16.30 5.38
CA TYR A 256 -9.82 -16.79 4.10
C TYR A 256 -8.72 -16.98 3.05
N SER A 257 -7.79 -16.03 2.94
CA SER A 257 -6.72 -16.10 1.95
C SER A 257 -5.79 -17.29 2.23
N VAL A 258 -5.40 -17.52 3.48
CA VAL A 258 -4.58 -18.66 3.87
C VAL A 258 -5.30 -19.98 3.63
N GLN A 259 -6.59 -20.09 3.99
CA GLN A 259 -7.40 -21.28 3.72
C GLN A 259 -7.54 -21.58 2.22
N CYS A 260 -7.62 -20.53 1.40
CA CYS A 260 -7.67 -20.63 -0.06
C CYS A 260 -6.30 -20.81 -0.73
N GLY A 261 -5.18 -20.69 0.01
CA GLY A 261 -3.84 -20.71 -0.57
C GLY A 261 -3.51 -19.48 -1.43
N ILE A 262 -4.13 -18.32 -1.15
CA ILE A 262 -3.85 -17.06 -1.83
C ILE A 262 -2.74 -16.32 -1.10
N SER A 263 -1.66 -16.00 -1.83
CA SER A 263 -0.52 -15.25 -1.29
C SER A 263 -0.91 -13.78 -1.04
N ILE A 264 -0.76 -13.35 0.22
CA ILE A 264 -1.11 -12.00 0.69
C ILE A 264 -0.02 -11.44 1.65
N PRO A 265 1.23 -11.31 1.19
CA PRO A 265 2.35 -10.98 2.06
C PRO A 265 2.23 -9.59 2.70
N THR A 266 1.71 -8.59 1.98
CA THR A 266 1.57 -7.24 2.55
C THR A 266 0.44 -7.15 3.56
N PHE A 267 -0.69 -7.83 3.36
CA PHE A 267 -1.72 -7.93 4.40
C PHE A 267 -1.25 -8.70 5.64
N SER A 268 -0.53 -9.80 5.45
CA SER A 268 0.02 -10.60 6.54
C SER A 268 1.06 -9.81 7.35
N SER A 269 1.91 -9.05 6.67
CA SER A 269 2.88 -8.14 7.29
C SER A 269 2.20 -6.98 8.02
N ALA A 270 1.12 -6.43 7.44
CA ALA A 270 0.34 -5.37 8.06
C ALA A 270 -0.22 -5.80 9.42
N ILE A 271 -0.93 -6.93 9.48
CA ILE A 271 -1.51 -7.38 10.76
C ILE A 271 -0.43 -7.74 11.78
N SER A 272 0.68 -8.34 11.34
CA SER A 272 1.79 -8.71 12.22
C SER A 272 2.46 -7.48 12.82
N ASN A 273 2.66 -6.42 12.03
CA ASN A 273 3.16 -5.14 12.51
C ASN A 273 2.16 -4.48 13.47
N TYR A 274 0.87 -4.47 13.14
CA TYR A 274 -0.17 -3.91 14.01
C TYR A 274 -0.20 -4.61 15.38
N ASP A 275 -0.21 -5.93 15.38
CA ASP A 275 -0.25 -6.73 16.61
C ASP A 275 1.04 -6.63 17.42
N GLY A 276 2.21 -6.60 16.76
CA GLY A 276 3.47 -6.39 17.45
C GLY A 276 3.56 -4.99 18.08
N TYR A 277 3.20 -3.96 17.32
CA TYR A 277 3.35 -2.56 17.75
C TYR A 277 2.44 -2.17 18.92
N ARG A 278 1.25 -2.78 19.04
CA ARG A 278 0.28 -2.48 20.11
C ARG A 278 0.49 -3.27 21.41
N LYS A 279 1.47 -4.17 21.46
CA LYS A 279 1.71 -5.04 22.61
C LYS A 279 2.70 -4.38 23.56
N GLU A 280 2.34 -4.35 24.85
CA GLU A 280 3.23 -3.90 25.92
C GLU A 280 4.43 -4.84 26.11
N PHE A 281 4.20 -6.14 25.96
CA PHE A 281 5.23 -7.18 26.06
C PHE A 281 5.31 -7.99 24.77
N LEU A 282 6.49 -7.97 24.14
CA LEU A 282 6.86 -8.81 23.00
C LEU A 282 7.71 -9.99 23.48
N PRO A 283 7.82 -11.08 22.70
CA PRO A 283 8.59 -12.26 23.08
C PRO A 283 10.13 -12.10 22.96
N ALA A 284 10.65 -10.88 22.83
CA ALA A 284 12.07 -10.57 22.65
C ALA A 284 12.75 -10.12 23.96
#